data_AF-A0A6J4NVY5-F1
#
_entry.id   AF-A0A6J4NVY5-F1
#
_cell.length_a   1.000
_cell.length_b   1.000
_cell.length_c   1.000
_cell.angle_alpha   90.00
_cell.angle_beta   90.00
_cell.angle_gamma   90.00
#
_symmetry.space_group_name_H-M   'P 1'
#
loop_
_entity.id
_entity.type
_entity.pdbx_description
1 polymer ?
#
loop_
_entity_poly.entity_id
_entity_poly.type
_entity_poly.pdbx_seq_one_letter_code
_entity_poly.pdbx_strand_id
1 'polypeptide(L)'
;MRSHSERSASFVFIGADANTGSLEGAVGLDERGFVLTGEALDRSALDGDLWQEFSRERYLLETSLPGVFAAGDARAGSIKRVTSAVGEGSMAVRLVHQYLAEAGVQNA
;
A
#
# COMPACT_ATOMS: atom_id res chain seq x y z
N MET A 1 9.31 27.96 40.32
CA MET A 1 10.46 27.07 40.06
C MET A 1 9.92 25.77 39.49
N ARG A 2 10.16 25.46 38.21
CA ARG A 2 9.53 24.31 37.53
C ARG A 2 10.14 23.00 38.05
N SER A 3 9.31 22.18 38.67
CA SER A 3 9.61 20.76 38.93
C SER A 3 9.57 20.03 37.59
N HIS A 4 10.74 19.72 37.03
CA HIS A 4 10.86 18.75 35.96
C HIS A 4 10.89 17.35 36.60
N SER A 5 9.95 16.49 36.20
CA SER A 5 9.94 15.07 36.54
C SER A 5 11.12 14.39 35.83
N GLU A 6 12.08 13.86 36.59
CA GLU A 6 13.04 12.89 36.07
C GLU A 6 12.27 11.66 35.60
N ARG A 7 12.35 11.35 34.30
CA ARG A 7 11.78 10.14 33.72
C ARG A 7 12.87 9.40 32.95
N SER A 8 13.01 8.12 33.23
CA SER A 8 14.01 7.26 32.57
C SER A 8 13.59 6.84 31.15
N ALA A 9 12.29 6.95 30.79
CA ALA A 9 11.79 6.66 29.46
C ALA A 9 10.49 7.42 29.15
N SER A 10 10.26 7.70 27.87
CA SER A 10 9.00 8.23 27.33
C SER A 10 8.71 7.52 26.01
N PHE A 11 7.49 7.01 25.84
CA PHE A 11 7.03 6.37 24.62
C PHE A 11 5.85 7.15 24.06
N VAL A 12 5.85 7.40 22.75
CA VAL A 12 4.84 8.22 22.08
C VAL A 12 3.97 7.32 21.21
N PHE A 13 2.67 7.25 21.55
CA PHE A 13 1.67 6.43 20.86
C PHE A 13 0.51 7.30 20.33
N ILE A 14 0.84 8.39 19.63
CA ILE A 14 -0.16 9.33 19.08
C ILE A 14 -0.69 8.91 17.71
N GLY A 15 -0.21 7.79 17.17
CA GLY A 15 -0.52 7.33 15.82
C GLY A 15 0.65 7.52 14.86
N ALA A 16 0.36 7.34 13.57
CA ALA A 16 1.30 7.50 12.47
C ALA A 16 0.55 8.07 11.27
N ASP A 17 1.24 8.95 10.53
CA ASP A 17 0.75 9.54 9.29
C ASP A 17 1.40 8.85 8.09
N ALA A 18 0.60 8.51 7.09
CA ALA A 18 1.10 7.96 5.84
C ALA A 18 1.70 9.08 4.98
N ASN A 19 2.90 8.87 4.42
CA ASN A 19 3.52 9.83 3.51
C ASN A 19 3.00 9.64 2.07
N THR A 20 1.69 9.80 1.89
CA THR A 20 0.93 9.43 0.69
C THR A 20 0.20 10.61 0.05
N GLY A 21 0.41 11.84 0.54
CA GLY A 21 -0.27 13.03 0.01
C GLY A 21 -0.04 13.26 -1.49
N SER A 22 1.11 12.85 -2.04
CA SER A 22 1.37 12.91 -3.48
C SER A 22 0.59 11.87 -4.31
N LEU A 23 -0.09 10.93 -3.66
CA LEU A 23 -0.84 9.84 -4.28
C LEU A 23 -2.36 10.04 -4.19
N GLU A 24 -2.81 11.11 -3.54
CA GLU A 24 -4.24 11.44 -3.45
C GLU A 24 -4.85 11.57 -4.86
N GLY A 25 -5.96 10.86 -5.08
CA GLY A 25 -6.63 10.78 -6.37
C GLY A 25 -5.95 9.89 -7.42
N ALA A 26 -4.72 9.44 -7.20
CA ALA A 26 -4.02 8.51 -8.08
C ALA A 26 -4.25 7.04 -7.71
N VAL A 27 -4.37 6.74 -6.41
CA VAL A 27 -4.71 5.41 -5.90
C VAL A 27 -5.72 5.50 -4.75
N GLY A 28 -6.44 4.40 -4.49
CA GLY A 28 -7.34 4.28 -3.36
C GLY A 28 -6.59 4.36 -2.02
N LEU A 29 -7.02 5.29 -1.17
CA LEU A 29 -6.53 5.45 0.20
C LEU A 29 -7.66 5.15 1.20
N ASP A 30 -7.32 4.64 2.39
CA ASP A 30 -8.27 4.56 3.49
C ASP A 30 -8.55 5.94 4.12
N GLU A 31 -9.48 6.00 5.06
CA GLU A 31 -9.85 7.25 5.76
C GLU A 31 -8.68 7.91 6.52
N ARG A 32 -7.57 7.19 6.71
CA ARG A 32 -6.37 7.65 7.39
C ARG A 32 -5.22 7.94 6.42
N GLY A 33 -5.46 7.88 5.11
CA GLY A 33 -4.49 8.16 4.06
C GLY A 33 -3.57 6.99 3.71
N PHE A 34 -3.77 5.78 4.22
CA PHE A 34 -2.92 4.64 3.87
C PHE A 34 -3.40 3.97 2.57
N VAL A 35 -2.47 3.48 1.76
CA VAL A 35 -2.79 2.88 0.44
C VAL A 35 -3.55 1.57 0.61
N LEU A 36 -4.72 1.47 0.00
CA LEU A 36 -5.50 0.24 -0.11
C LEU A 36 -4.90 -0.68 -1.19
N THR A 37 -4.86 -1.98 -0.91
CA THR A 37 -4.27 -2.97 -1.83
C THR A 37 -5.09 -4.26 -1.88
N GLY A 38 -5.04 -4.96 -3.00
CA GLY A 38 -5.60 -6.30 -3.15
C GLY A 38 -7.08 -6.37 -2.73
N GLU A 39 -7.38 -7.28 -1.81
CA GLU A 39 -8.75 -7.49 -1.31
C GLU A 39 -9.30 -6.34 -0.46
N ALA A 40 -8.43 -5.43 0.04
CA ALA A 40 -8.88 -4.25 0.77
C ALA A 40 -9.50 -3.18 -0.16
N LEU A 41 -9.37 -3.33 -1.48
CA LEU A 41 -10.03 -2.50 -2.47
C LEU A 41 -11.43 -3.07 -2.75
N ASP A 42 -12.46 -2.28 -2.49
CA ASP A 42 -13.79 -2.55 -3.03
C ASP A 42 -13.76 -2.44 -4.56
N ARG A 43 -14.57 -3.23 -5.27
CA ARG A 43 -14.75 -3.10 -6.73
C ARG A 43 -15.22 -1.72 -7.13
N SER A 44 -16.00 -1.04 -6.27
CA SER A 44 -16.42 0.35 -6.50
C SER A 44 -15.27 1.35 -6.51
N ALA A 45 -14.15 1.03 -5.87
CA ALA A 45 -12.94 1.86 -5.83
C ALA A 45 -12.00 1.62 -7.03
N LEU A 46 -12.37 0.71 -7.93
CA LEU A 46 -11.64 0.43 -9.15
C LEU A 46 -12.28 1.19 -10.30
N ASP A 47 -11.46 1.84 -11.12
CA ASP A 47 -11.91 2.40 -12.38
C ASP A 47 -12.31 1.25 -13.31
N GLY A 48 -13.62 1.09 -13.51
CA GLY A 48 -14.17 -0.03 -14.27
C GLY A 48 -13.65 -0.09 -15.70
N ASP A 49 -13.33 1.03 -16.34
CA ASP A 49 -12.82 1.05 -17.70
C ASP A 49 -11.36 0.59 -17.74
N LEU A 50 -10.53 1.09 -16.81
CA LEU A 50 -9.12 0.67 -16.69
C LEU A 50 -8.98 -0.81 -16.33
N TRP A 51 -9.85 -1.34 -15.46
CA TRP A 51 -9.75 -2.72 -15.00
C TRP A 51 -10.44 -3.74 -15.92
N GLN A 52 -11.33 -3.30 -16.83
CA GLN A 52 -11.95 -4.18 -17.84
C GLN A 52 -10.94 -4.75 -18.84
N GLU A 53 -9.82 -4.06 -19.07
CA GLU A 53 -8.74 -4.52 -19.95
C GLU A 53 -7.97 -5.71 -19.36
N PHE A 54 -8.10 -5.97 -18.06
CA PHE A 54 -7.42 -7.04 -17.36
C PHE A 54 -8.36 -8.23 -17.09
N SER A 55 -8.00 -9.41 -17.58
CA SER A 55 -8.75 -10.66 -17.36
C SER A 55 -8.42 -11.35 -16.02
N ARG A 56 -7.71 -10.66 -15.12
CA ARG A 56 -7.25 -11.18 -13.83
C ARG A 56 -7.77 -10.36 -12.66
N GLU A 57 -7.77 -10.97 -11.48
CA GLU A 57 -7.95 -10.25 -10.23
C GLU A 57 -6.69 -9.47 -9.83
N ARG A 58 -6.84 -8.54 -8.88
CA ARG A 58 -5.74 -7.77 -8.31
C ARG A 58 -4.77 -8.67 -7.56
N TYR A 59 -3.47 -8.37 -7.65
CA TYR A 59 -2.51 -9.04 -6.78
C TYR A 59 -2.57 -8.48 -5.35
N LEU A 60 -2.04 -9.25 -4.39
CA LEU A 60 -2.12 -8.95 -2.95
C LEU A 60 -1.67 -7.52 -2.56
N LEU A 61 -0.60 -7.02 -3.18
CA LEU A 61 -0.02 -5.69 -2.89
C LEU A 61 -0.34 -4.65 -3.96
N GLU A 62 -1.17 -5.00 -4.93
CA GLU A 62 -1.52 -4.10 -6.02
C GLU A 62 -2.55 -3.09 -5.57
N THR A 63 -2.35 -1.84 -5.97
CA THR A 63 -3.23 -0.71 -5.67
C THR A 63 -4.46 -0.70 -6.59
N SER A 64 -5.29 0.33 -6.50
CA SER A 64 -6.39 0.54 -7.46
C SER A 64 -5.91 0.91 -8.87
N LEU A 65 -4.61 1.14 -9.07
CA LEU A 65 -4.00 1.37 -10.38
C LEU A 65 -3.25 0.10 -10.82
N PRO A 66 -3.61 -0.54 -11.95
CA PRO A 66 -2.98 -1.76 -12.42
C PRO A 66 -1.45 -1.61 -12.58
N GLY A 67 -0.70 -2.61 -12.13
CA GLY A 67 0.76 -2.62 -12.18
C GLY A 67 1.45 -1.73 -11.14
N VAL A 68 0.70 -1.01 -10.30
CA VAL A 68 1.25 -0.21 -9.19
C VAL A 68 1.03 -0.94 -7.87
N PHE A 69 2.10 -1.06 -7.08
CA PHE A 69 2.12 -1.85 -5.85
C PHE A 69 2.55 -1.01 -4.66
N ALA A 70 1.96 -1.27 -3.49
CA ALA A 70 2.33 -0.64 -2.23
C ALA A 70 2.80 -1.67 -1.20
N ALA A 71 3.84 -1.32 -0.45
CA ALA A 71 4.44 -2.17 0.57
C ALA A 71 4.85 -1.35 1.80
N GLY A 72 4.90 -2.02 2.95
CA GLY A 72 5.36 -1.45 4.20
C GLY A 72 4.38 -0.47 4.82
N ASP A 73 4.91 0.49 5.56
CA ASP A 73 4.12 1.32 6.48
C ASP A 73 3.15 2.26 5.76
N ALA A 74 3.33 2.53 4.45
CA ALA A 74 2.38 3.30 3.64
C ALA A 74 1.07 2.56 3.35
N ARG A 75 1.05 1.22 3.47
CA ARG A 75 -0.10 0.38 3.14
C ARG A 75 -1.09 0.27 4.29
N ALA A 76 -2.37 0.24 3.98
CA ALA A 76 -3.43 -0.05 4.94
C ALA A 76 -3.28 -1.49 5.47
N GLY A 77 -3.47 -1.67 6.78
CA GLY A 77 -3.38 -2.99 7.42
C GLY A 77 -1.98 -3.61 7.50
N SER A 78 -0.90 -2.88 7.18
CA SER A 78 0.47 -3.38 7.41
C SER A 78 0.81 -3.38 8.90
N ILE A 79 1.74 -4.27 9.28
CA ILE A 79 2.13 -4.52 10.68
C ILE A 79 2.92 -3.34 11.30
N LYS A 80 3.31 -2.33 10.50
CA LYS A 80 4.10 -1.17 10.90
C LYS A 80 5.45 -1.56 11.52
N ARG A 81 6.16 -2.49 10.86
CA ARG A 81 7.44 -3.05 11.30
C ARG A 81 8.40 -3.24 10.14
N VAL A 82 9.69 -3.05 10.42
CA VAL A 82 10.78 -3.20 9.43
C VAL A 82 10.77 -4.57 8.76
N THR A 83 10.70 -5.66 9.53
CA THR A 83 10.74 -7.02 8.95
C THR A 83 9.56 -7.31 8.02
N SER A 84 8.35 -6.89 8.39
CA SER A 84 7.19 -7.04 7.51
C SER A 84 7.32 -6.15 6.27
N ALA A 85 7.80 -4.91 6.41
CA ALA A 85 8.00 -4.02 5.27
C ALA A 85 9.03 -4.57 4.26
N VAL A 86 10.12 -5.17 4.74
CA VAL A 86 11.12 -5.83 3.89
C VAL A 86 10.52 -7.04 3.15
N GLY A 87 9.72 -7.85 3.85
CA GLY A 87 9.02 -8.98 3.26
C GLY A 87 8.02 -8.55 2.17
N GLU A 88 7.19 -7.55 2.48
CA GLU A 88 6.24 -6.96 1.53
C GLU A 88 6.98 -6.34 0.31
N GLY A 89 8.11 -5.67 0.52
CA GLY A 89 8.92 -5.12 -0.58
C GLY A 89 9.45 -6.19 -1.52
N SER A 90 9.98 -7.28 -0.97
CA SER A 90 10.42 -8.45 -1.77
C SER A 90 9.25 -9.07 -2.56
N MET A 91 8.07 -9.15 -1.93
CA MET A 91 6.86 -9.66 -2.56
C MET A 91 6.36 -8.73 -3.68
N ALA A 92 6.40 -7.42 -3.49
CA ALA A 92 6.03 -6.44 -4.50
C ALA A 92 6.89 -6.59 -5.76
N VAL A 93 8.21 -6.76 -5.62
CA VAL A 93 9.11 -7.01 -6.76
C VAL A 93 8.71 -8.28 -7.53
N ARG A 94 8.43 -9.38 -6.82
CA ARG A 94 7.96 -10.62 -7.46
C ARG A 94 6.65 -10.40 -8.22
N LEU A 95 5.70 -9.68 -7.65
CA LEU A 95 4.41 -9.40 -8.26
C LEU A 95 4.53 -8.48 -9.47
N VAL A 96 5.45 -7.51 -9.44
CA VAL A 96 5.78 -6.67 -10.63
C VAL A 96 6.30 -7.55 -11.76
N HIS A 97 7.22 -8.49 -11.49
CA HIS A 97 7.69 -9.42 -12.52
C HIS A 97 6.56 -10.27 -13.10
N GLN A 98 5.64 -10.73 -12.25
CA GLN A 98 4.47 -11.48 -12.69
C GLN A 98 3.55 -10.62 -13.58
N TYR A 99 3.24 -9.39 -13.15
CA TYR A 99 2.45 -8.43 -13.92
C TYR A 99 3.06 -8.18 -15.31
N LEU A 100 4.37 -7.92 -15.38
CA LEU A 100 5.07 -7.65 -16.63
C LEU A 100 5.12 -8.87 -17.55
N ALA A 101 5.24 -10.08 -16.99
CA ALA A 101 5.19 -11.31 -17.78
C ALA A 101 3.81 -11.51 -18.43
N GLU A 102 2.73 -11.26 -17.69
CA GLU A 102 1.36 -11.37 -18.21
C GLU A 102 1.04 -10.25 -19.21
N ALA A 103 1.43 -9.00 -18.94
CA ALA A 103 1.26 -7.87 -19.85
C ALA A 103 2.09 -7.99 -21.14
N GLY A 104 3.27 -8.62 -21.06
CA GLY A 104 4.09 -8.94 -22.23
C GLY A 104 3.48 -10.01 -23.12
N VAL A 105 2.64 -10.90 -22.58
CA VAL A 105 1.86 -11.89 -23.35
C VAL A 105 0.64 -11.25 -24.03
N GLN A 106 0.09 -10.17 -23.48
CA GLN A 106 -1.07 -9.48 -24.05
C GLN A 106 -0.71 -8.55 -25.24
N ASN A 107 0.57 -8.22 -25.42
CA ASN A 107 1.08 -7.35 -26.50
C ASN A 107 1.79 -8.11 -27.64
N ALA A 108 1.68 -9.44 -27.70
CA ALA A 108 2.34 -10.30 -28.70
C ALA A 108 1.33 -11.03 -29.60
#